data_AF-A0A929FGE2-F1
#
_entry.id   AF-A0A929FGE2-F1
#
_cell.length_a   1.000
_cell.length_b   1.000
_cell.length_c   1.000
_cell.angle_alpha   90.00
_cell.angle_beta   90.00
_cell.angle_gamma   90.00
#
_symmetry.space_group_name_H-M   'P 1'
#
loop_
_entity.id
_entity.type
_entity.pdbx_description
1 polymer ?
#
loop_
_entity_poly.entity_id
_entity_poly.type
_entity_poly.pdbx_seq_one_letter_code
_entity_poly.pdbx_strand_id
1 'polypeptide(L)'
;MLSTDPRPPVQLSCTTLPSAQGNLQTLAITLTDPQTLVRPACLPTLSLPTDLNLEQEVILYGRSPTWLYGYLIHRCHAAPWLGCYDARSREIVVIHSRVSTPQVGDTLAIVHAQQPCPAILIGGPPNSGKSVLSNALRLDLTAHRPQSNIFLHRASWDGEGNWAYETNQPKWVERLVQSHE
;
A
#
# COMPACT_ATOMS: atom_id res chain seq x y z
N MET A 1 -29.11 -2.64 -12.05
CA MET A 1 -28.03 -3.43 -12.64
C MET A 1 -26.71 -2.81 -12.22
N LEU A 2 -26.08 -3.32 -11.17
CA LEU A 2 -24.73 -2.91 -10.78
C LEU A 2 -23.76 -3.64 -11.72
N SER A 3 -22.96 -2.86 -12.47
CA SER A 3 -21.92 -3.39 -13.36
C SER A 3 -20.94 -4.23 -12.54
N THR A 4 -20.94 -5.55 -12.76
CA THR A 4 -19.95 -6.48 -12.20
C THR A 4 -18.79 -6.61 -13.17
N ASP A 5 -18.12 -5.50 -13.47
CA ASP A 5 -16.83 -5.59 -14.14
C ASP A 5 -15.77 -5.91 -13.06
N PRO A 6 -15.06 -7.04 -13.14
CA PRO A 6 -14.05 -7.37 -12.13
C PRO A 6 -12.97 -6.29 -12.15
N ARG A 7 -12.90 -5.50 -11.07
CA ARG A 7 -11.86 -4.48 -10.89
C ARG A 7 -10.49 -5.17 -11.02
N PRO A 8 -9.56 -4.61 -11.82
CA PRO A 8 -8.26 -5.22 -12.01
C PRO A 8 -7.53 -5.32 -10.65
N PRO A 9 -6.78 -6.41 -10.40
CA PRO A 9 -6.14 -6.67 -9.10
C PRO A 9 -5.08 -5.63 -8.72
N VAL A 10 -4.59 -4.88 -9.70
CA VAL A 10 -3.62 -3.81 -9.56
C VAL A 10 -4.17 -2.59 -10.31
N GLN A 11 -4.19 -1.47 -9.62
CA GLN A 11 -4.53 -0.17 -10.18
C GLN A 11 -3.31 0.74 -10.08
N LEU A 12 -3.02 1.43 -11.18
CA LEU A 12 -1.97 2.44 -11.28
C LEU A 12 -2.61 3.81 -11.40
N SER A 13 -2.08 4.79 -10.68
CA SER A 13 -2.55 6.18 -10.76
C SER A 13 -1.37 7.14 -10.68
N CYS A 14 -1.41 8.22 -11.47
CA CYS A 14 -0.47 9.32 -11.33
C CYS A 14 -0.89 10.21 -10.16
N THR A 15 0.06 10.55 -9.31
CA THR A 15 -0.10 11.41 -8.13
C THR A 15 1.15 12.27 -7.97
N THR A 16 1.19 13.11 -6.94
CA THR A 16 2.39 13.89 -6.62
C THR A 16 2.80 13.66 -5.17
N LEU A 17 4.12 13.53 -4.95
CA LEU A 17 4.71 13.49 -3.62
C LEU A 17 5.45 14.80 -3.37
N PRO A 18 5.07 15.58 -2.33
CA PRO A 18 5.81 16.76 -1.95
C PRO A 18 7.20 16.38 -1.41
N SER A 19 8.23 17.05 -1.93
CA SER A 19 9.61 16.93 -1.51
C SER A 19 10.19 18.29 -1.15
N ALA A 20 11.38 18.31 -0.56
CA ALA A 20 12.10 19.55 -0.27
C ALA A 20 12.41 20.37 -1.54
N GLN A 21 12.45 19.72 -2.71
CA GLN A 21 12.79 20.34 -4.00
C GLN A 21 11.55 20.64 -4.87
N GLY A 22 10.34 20.34 -4.38
CA GLY A 22 9.09 20.52 -5.11
C GLY A 22 8.25 19.24 -5.16
N ASN A 23 7.16 19.29 -5.93
CA ASN A 23 6.27 18.14 -6.11
C ASN A 23 6.87 17.18 -7.15
N LEU A 24 7.09 15.93 -6.73
CA LEU A 24 7.63 14.88 -7.59
C LEU A 24 6.51 14.02 -8.16
N GLN A 25 6.55 13.77 -9.46
CA GLN A 25 5.58 12.91 -10.12
C GLN A 25 5.69 11.47 -9.61
N THR A 26 4.57 10.90 -9.19
CA THR A 26 4.52 9.61 -8.48
C THR A 26 3.53 8.65 -9.13
N LEU A 27 4.03 7.51 -9.57
CA LEU A 27 3.23 6.36 -9.98
C LEU A 27 2.84 5.54 -8.74
N ALA A 28 1.61 5.73 -8.28
CA ALA A 28 1.06 5.01 -7.14
C ALA A 28 0.49 3.64 -7.56
N ILE A 29 0.85 2.61 -6.81
CA ILE A 29 0.44 1.21 -7.00
C ILE A 29 -0.55 0.86 -5.90
N THR A 30 -1.78 0.57 -6.29
CA THR A 30 -2.86 0.15 -5.39
C THR A 30 -3.27 -1.28 -5.70
N LEU A 31 -3.19 -2.16 -4.70
CA LEU A 31 -3.77 -3.50 -4.79
C LEU A 31 -5.25 -3.39 -4.40
N THR A 32 -6.14 -3.73 -5.32
CA THR A 32 -7.60 -3.52 -5.15
C THR A 32 -8.24 -4.55 -4.23
N ASP A 33 -7.61 -5.72 -4.07
CA ASP A 33 -7.96 -6.72 -3.09
C ASP A 33 -6.68 -7.22 -2.39
N PRO A 34 -6.38 -6.74 -1.17
CA PRO A 34 -5.19 -7.14 -0.42
C PRO A 34 -5.20 -8.61 0.01
N GLN A 35 -6.36 -9.28 0.06
CA GLN A 35 -6.48 -10.67 0.49
C GLN A 35 -6.26 -11.65 -0.66
N THR A 36 -6.38 -11.18 -1.91
CA THR A 36 -6.12 -11.99 -3.10
C THR A 36 -4.69 -11.82 -3.58
N LEU A 37 -3.98 -12.94 -3.72
CA LEU A 37 -2.61 -12.95 -4.25
C LEU A 37 -2.59 -12.42 -5.69
N VAL A 38 -1.84 -11.35 -5.93
CA VAL A 38 -1.63 -10.78 -7.27
C VAL A 38 -0.89 -11.80 -8.14
N ARG A 39 -1.46 -12.14 -9.29
CA ARG A 39 -0.89 -13.11 -10.22
C ARG A 39 -0.10 -12.40 -11.33
N PRO A 40 1.08 -12.92 -11.75
CA PRO A 40 1.87 -12.32 -12.84
C PRO A 40 1.13 -12.18 -14.18
N ALA A 41 0.06 -12.95 -14.41
CA ALA A 41 -0.79 -12.85 -15.58
C ALA A 41 -1.44 -11.47 -15.77
N CYS A 42 -1.47 -10.61 -14.75
CA CYS A 42 -1.97 -9.23 -14.89
C CYS A 42 -0.98 -8.28 -15.60
N LEU A 43 0.31 -8.63 -15.72
CA LEU A 43 1.34 -7.75 -16.27
C LEU A 43 1.02 -7.24 -17.69
N PRO A 44 0.62 -8.08 -18.65
CA PRO A 44 0.36 -7.63 -20.02
C PRO A 44 -0.83 -6.68 -20.14
N THR A 45 -1.79 -6.77 -19.20
CA THR A 45 -3.00 -5.94 -19.19
C THR A 45 -2.81 -4.62 -18.45
N LEU A 46 -1.67 -4.41 -17.78
CA LEU A 46 -1.38 -3.16 -17.07
C LEU A 46 -0.98 -2.05 -18.04
N SER A 47 -1.83 -1.05 -18.16
CA SER A 47 -1.55 0.23 -18.81
C SER A 47 -0.97 1.22 -17.80
N LEU A 48 -0.01 2.03 -18.25
CA LEU A 48 0.41 3.20 -17.47
C LEU A 48 -0.70 4.25 -17.53
N PRO A 49 -0.87 5.06 -16.47
CA PRO A 49 -1.80 6.19 -16.48
C PRO A 49 -1.49 7.15 -17.64
N THR A 50 -2.51 7.67 -18.32
CA THR A 50 -2.35 8.57 -19.48
C THR A 50 -1.77 9.93 -19.11
N ASP A 51 -1.90 10.31 -17.85
CA ASP A 51 -1.39 11.53 -17.23
C ASP A 51 0.03 11.37 -16.65
N LEU A 52 0.66 10.20 -16.81
CA LEU A 52 2.06 9.99 -16.45
C LEU A 52 2.99 10.51 -17.55
N ASN A 53 3.78 11.53 -17.24
CA ASN A 53 4.74 12.14 -18.17
C ASN A 53 6.14 11.52 -18.02
N LEU A 54 6.57 10.73 -19.01
CA LEU A 54 7.91 10.12 -19.01
C LEU A 54 9.05 11.07 -19.42
N GLU A 55 8.77 12.36 -19.63
CA GLU A 55 9.81 13.39 -19.73
C GLU A 55 10.21 13.97 -18.37
N GLN A 56 9.47 13.60 -17.32
CA GLN A 56 9.73 13.97 -15.92
C GLN A 56 10.16 12.75 -15.12
N GLU A 57 10.68 12.97 -13.91
CA GLU A 57 10.98 11.89 -12.99
C GLU A 57 9.73 11.05 -12.67
N VAL A 58 9.94 9.80 -12.29
CA VAL A 58 8.84 8.95 -11.81
C VAL A 58 9.23 8.29 -10.51
N ILE A 59 8.43 8.55 -9.47
CA ILE A 59 8.55 7.89 -8.18
C ILE A 59 7.58 6.71 -8.11
N LEU A 60 8.10 5.52 -7.87
CA LEU A 60 7.28 4.33 -7.62
C LEU A 60 6.89 4.29 -6.14
N TYR A 61 5.58 4.27 -5.89
CA TYR A 61 5.01 4.28 -4.53
C TYR A 61 3.91 3.24 -4.39
N GLY A 62 3.92 2.45 -3.31
CA GLY A 62 2.85 1.51 -3.00
C GLY A 62 3.34 0.16 -2.50
N ARG A 63 2.40 -0.72 -2.14
CA ARG A 63 2.73 -2.10 -1.70
C ARG A 63 2.56 -3.02 -2.90
N SER A 64 3.62 -3.73 -3.27
CA SER A 64 3.61 -4.54 -4.48
C SER A 64 4.69 -5.62 -4.43
N PRO A 65 4.49 -6.79 -5.06
CA PRO A 65 5.56 -7.78 -5.23
C PRO A 65 6.75 -7.23 -6.03
N THR A 66 7.96 -7.74 -5.75
CA THR A 66 9.21 -7.28 -6.40
C THR A 66 9.17 -7.39 -7.93
N TRP A 67 8.55 -8.44 -8.48
CA TRP A 67 8.43 -8.61 -9.93
C TRP A 67 7.60 -7.51 -10.61
N LEU A 68 6.61 -6.94 -9.91
CA LEU A 68 5.79 -5.85 -10.43
C LEU A 68 6.59 -4.54 -10.41
N TYR A 69 7.39 -4.31 -9.36
CA TYR A 69 8.36 -3.22 -9.36
C TYR A 69 9.33 -3.32 -10.54
N GLY A 70 9.94 -4.49 -10.77
CA GLY A 70 10.84 -4.71 -11.90
C GLY A 70 10.17 -4.42 -13.25
N TYR A 71 8.93 -4.86 -13.43
CA TYR A 71 8.14 -4.56 -14.61
C TYR A 71 7.89 -3.04 -14.81
N LEU A 72 7.49 -2.34 -13.75
CA LEU A 72 7.20 -0.91 -13.82
C LEU A 72 8.47 -0.07 -14.06
N ILE A 73 9.60 -0.45 -13.47
CA ILE A 73 10.91 0.17 -13.76
C ILE A 73 11.21 0.08 -15.26
N HIS A 74 11.03 -1.10 -15.85
CA HIS A 74 11.23 -1.27 -17.29
C HIS A 74 10.24 -0.43 -18.12
N ARG A 75 8.97 -0.37 -17.73
CA ARG A 75 7.95 0.43 -18.43
C ARG A 75 8.19 1.94 -18.32
N CYS A 76 8.85 2.40 -17.26
CA CYS A 76 9.12 3.82 -17.01
C CYS A 76 10.58 4.24 -17.33
N HIS A 77 11.43 3.37 -17.87
CA HIS A 77 12.86 3.63 -18.09
C HIS A 77 13.19 4.83 -19.02
N ALA A 78 12.19 5.36 -19.73
CA ALA A 78 12.36 6.56 -20.55
C ALA A 78 12.48 7.84 -19.71
N ALA A 79 11.99 7.82 -18.46
CA ALA A 79 12.09 8.94 -17.52
C ALA A 79 13.55 9.37 -17.31
N PRO A 80 13.82 10.68 -17.09
CA PRO A 80 15.16 11.17 -16.78
C PRO A 80 15.79 10.44 -15.60
N TRP A 81 14.99 10.11 -14.58
CA TRP A 81 15.38 9.23 -13.49
C TRP A 81 14.14 8.62 -12.82
N LEU A 82 14.34 7.51 -12.11
CA LEU A 82 13.32 6.79 -11.35
C LEU A 82 13.73 6.68 -9.89
N GLY A 83 12.77 6.85 -8.99
CA GLY A 83 12.95 6.65 -7.57
C GLY A 83 11.95 5.65 -6.98
N CYS A 84 12.33 5.00 -5.89
CA CYS A 84 11.42 4.22 -5.05
C CYS A 84 11.28 4.90 -3.70
N TYR A 85 10.05 5.03 -3.22
CA TYR A 85 9.81 5.46 -1.84
C TYR A 85 10.20 4.34 -0.87
N ASP A 86 11.09 4.63 0.07
CA ASP A 86 11.37 3.76 1.21
C ASP A 86 10.66 4.28 2.47
N ALA A 87 9.75 3.46 3.00
CA ALA A 87 8.96 3.82 4.17
C ALA A 87 9.78 3.89 5.47
N ARG A 88 10.93 3.21 5.53
CA ARG A 88 11.75 3.11 6.74
C ARG A 88 12.58 4.36 6.92
N SER A 89 13.32 4.77 5.89
CA SER A 89 14.06 6.03 5.89
C SER A 89 13.16 7.24 5.67
N ARG A 90 11.95 7.04 5.12
CA ARG A 90 11.05 8.10 4.67
C ARG A 90 11.75 8.99 3.65
N GLU A 91 12.33 8.35 2.64
CA GLU A 91 13.04 9.01 1.57
C GLU A 91 12.70 8.35 0.24
N ILE A 92 12.96 9.07 -0.84
CA ILE A 92 12.99 8.51 -2.18
C ILE A 92 14.42 8.09 -2.47
N VAL A 93 14.62 6.83 -2.83
CA VAL A 93 15.92 6.31 -3.26
C VAL A 93 15.94 6.25 -4.78
N VAL A 94 16.91 6.90 -5.41
CA VAL A 94 17.08 6.88 -6.87
C VAL A 94 17.61 5.52 -7.30
N ILE A 95 16.87 4.84 -8.17
CA ILE A 95 17.16 3.47 -8.63
C ILE A 95 17.55 3.39 -10.11
N HIS A 96 17.30 4.45 -10.87
CA HIS A 96 17.68 4.58 -12.27
C HIS A 96 17.87 6.06 -12.57
N SER A 97 18.90 6.42 -13.36
CA SER A 97 19.10 7.80 -13.81
C SER A 97 19.77 7.83 -15.18
N ARG A 98 19.33 8.78 -16.00
CA ARG A 98 19.86 9.11 -17.34
C ARG A 98 20.39 10.56 -17.39
N VAL A 99 20.44 11.22 -16.25
CA VAL A 99 20.91 12.61 -16.08
C VAL A 99 22.16 12.65 -15.21
N SER A 100 22.88 13.78 -15.22
CA SER A 100 24.06 13.96 -14.37
C SER A 100 23.71 14.07 -12.88
N THR A 101 22.51 14.53 -12.54
CA THR A 101 22.02 14.65 -11.17
C THR A 101 20.49 14.53 -11.17
N PRO A 102 19.88 13.67 -10.33
CA PRO A 102 20.50 12.83 -9.30
C PRO A 102 21.12 11.53 -9.87
N GLN A 103 22.03 10.91 -9.10
CA GLN A 103 22.67 9.63 -9.40
C GLN A 103 21.96 8.45 -8.73
N VAL A 104 22.19 7.24 -9.24
CA VAL A 104 21.66 6.02 -8.59
C VAL A 104 22.26 5.88 -7.19
N GLY A 105 21.39 5.66 -6.20
CA GLY A 105 21.74 5.60 -4.79
C GLY A 105 21.57 6.92 -4.03
N ASP A 106 21.39 8.04 -4.73
CA ASP A 106 21.03 9.32 -4.08
C ASP A 106 19.67 9.19 -3.40
N THR A 107 19.50 9.92 -2.29
CA THR A 107 18.23 9.99 -1.58
C THR A 107 17.66 11.40 -1.57
N LEU A 108 16.32 11.48 -1.64
CA LEU A 108 15.59 12.74 -1.56
C LEU A 108 14.60 12.68 -0.39
N ALA A 109 14.67 13.70 0.47
CA ALA A 109 13.73 13.86 1.56
C ALA A 109 12.35 14.29 1.05
N ILE A 110 11.34 13.58 1.53
CA ILE A 110 9.92 13.88 1.31
C ILE A 110 9.39 14.77 2.43
N VAL A 111 8.55 15.73 2.06
CA VAL A 111 7.87 16.58 3.02
C VAL A 111 6.52 15.94 3.33
N HIS A 112 6.40 15.25 4.46
CA HIS A 112 5.09 14.75 4.87
C HIS A 112 4.18 15.92 5.25
N ALA A 113 3.27 16.28 4.35
CA ALA A 113 2.23 17.29 4.59
C ALA A 113 1.05 16.75 5.43
N GLN A 114 1.04 15.47 5.80
CA GLN A 114 -0.08 14.91 6.56
C GLN A 114 -0.01 15.33 8.01
N GLN A 115 -1.00 16.11 8.44
CA GLN A 115 -1.41 16.11 9.83
C GLN A 115 -1.70 14.66 10.23
N PRO A 116 -1.22 14.18 11.39
CA PRO A 116 -1.51 12.84 11.85
C PRO A 116 -3.03 12.61 11.78
N CYS A 117 -3.43 11.54 11.11
CA CYS A 117 -4.84 11.17 11.09
C CYS A 117 -5.29 10.85 12.52
N PRO A 118 -6.56 11.10 12.88
CA PRO A 118 -7.07 10.73 14.18
C PRO A 118 -6.84 9.24 14.45
N ALA A 119 -6.11 8.92 15.52
CA ALA A 119 -5.86 7.56 15.97
C ALA A 119 -6.67 7.29 17.23
N ILE A 120 -7.37 6.15 17.28
CA ILE A 120 -8.12 5.68 18.45
C ILE A 120 -7.40 4.47 19.02
N LEU A 121 -6.95 4.56 20.26
CA LEU A 121 -6.36 3.44 21.00
C LEU A 121 -7.46 2.74 21.83
N ILE A 122 -7.67 1.45 21.59
CA ILE A 122 -8.59 0.62 22.36
C ILE A 122 -7.76 -0.25 23.33
N GLY A 123 -7.69 0.19 24.59
CA GLY A 123 -7.00 -0.50 25.67
C GLY A 123 -7.96 -1.19 26.65
N GLY A 124 -7.47 -2.19 27.38
CA GLY A 124 -8.25 -2.90 28.39
C GLY A 124 -7.59 -4.20 28.89
N PRO A 125 -8.05 -4.76 30.02
CA PRO A 125 -7.53 -6.03 30.57
C PRO A 125 -7.65 -7.21 29.59
N PRO A 126 -6.96 -8.33 29.82
CA PRO A 126 -7.18 -9.58 29.07
C PRO A 126 -8.68 -9.93 29.01
N ASN A 127 -9.14 -10.49 27.88
CA ASN A 127 -10.53 -10.92 27.66
C ASN A 127 -11.63 -9.83 27.78
N SER A 128 -11.28 -8.54 27.86
CA SER A 128 -12.25 -7.44 27.96
C SER A 128 -12.97 -7.09 26.64
N GLY A 129 -12.84 -7.92 25.59
CA GLY A 129 -13.50 -7.69 24.30
C GLY A 129 -12.84 -6.67 23.37
N LYS A 130 -11.60 -6.21 23.63
CA LYS A 130 -10.87 -5.25 22.79
C LYS A 130 -10.88 -5.62 21.31
N SER A 131 -10.46 -6.85 21.00
CA SER A 131 -10.37 -7.37 19.63
C SER A 131 -11.73 -7.42 18.93
N VAL A 132 -12.78 -7.78 19.68
CA VAL A 132 -14.16 -7.81 19.17
C VAL A 132 -14.63 -6.39 18.84
N LEU A 133 -14.45 -5.45 19.77
CA LEU A 133 -14.81 -4.05 19.58
C LEU A 133 -14.04 -3.42 18.41
N SER A 134 -12.71 -3.57 18.38
CA SER A 134 -11.87 -3.00 17.32
C SER A 134 -12.24 -3.53 15.94
N ASN A 135 -12.54 -4.83 15.81
CA ASN A 135 -12.97 -5.40 14.54
C ASN A 135 -14.38 -4.95 14.15
N ALA A 136 -15.34 -4.96 15.09
CA ALA A 136 -16.70 -4.49 14.84
C ALA A 136 -16.72 -3.02 14.41
N LEU A 137 -15.95 -2.16 15.08
CA LEU A 137 -15.81 -0.75 14.74
C LEU A 137 -15.19 -0.56 13.34
N ARG A 138 -14.15 -1.33 13.01
CA ARG A 138 -13.56 -1.29 11.66
C ARG A 138 -14.59 -1.65 10.59
N LEU A 139 -15.30 -2.76 10.77
CA LEU A 139 -16.33 -3.22 9.81
C LEU A 139 -17.42 -2.18 9.63
N ASP A 140 -17.94 -1.63 10.74
CA ASP A 140 -19.01 -0.64 10.73
C ASP A 140 -18.57 0.66 10.04
N LEU A 141 -17.38 1.17 10.37
CA LEU A 141 -16.86 2.38 9.74
C LEU A 141 -16.53 2.16 8.25
N THR A 142 -16.03 0.99 7.86
CA THR A 142 -15.79 0.67 6.44
C THR A 142 -17.11 0.63 5.66
N ALA A 143 -18.18 0.09 6.26
CA ALA A 143 -19.50 0.04 5.64
C ALA A 143 -20.13 1.44 5.49
N HIS A 144 -20.04 2.28 6.53
CA HIS A 144 -20.65 3.61 6.54
C HIS A 144 -19.79 4.69 5.88
N ARG A 145 -18.47 4.49 5.79
CA ARG A 145 -17.53 5.42 5.15
C ARG A 145 -16.61 4.70 4.16
N PRO A 146 -17.14 4.19 3.04
CA PRO A 146 -16.36 3.45 2.05
C PRO A 146 -15.28 4.29 1.35
N GLN A 147 -15.37 5.63 1.43
CA GLN A 147 -14.35 6.54 0.89
C GLN A 147 -13.21 6.86 1.88
N SER A 148 -13.32 6.44 3.14
CA SER A 148 -12.29 6.66 4.15
C SER A 148 -11.33 5.48 4.21
N ASN A 149 -10.03 5.75 4.27
CA ASN A 149 -9.02 4.73 4.52
C ASN A 149 -9.00 4.39 6.02
N ILE A 150 -9.48 3.19 6.37
CA ILE A 150 -9.58 2.74 7.76
C ILE A 150 -8.57 1.63 8.01
N PHE A 151 -7.66 1.88 8.94
CA PHE A 151 -6.60 0.95 9.30
C PHE A 151 -6.84 0.42 10.71
N LEU A 152 -6.71 -0.90 10.88
CA LEU A 152 -6.71 -1.54 12.20
C LEU A 152 -5.32 -2.13 12.47
N HIS A 153 -4.60 -1.50 13.39
CA HIS A 153 -3.36 -2.01 13.95
C HIS A 153 -3.61 -2.59 15.33
N ARG A 154 -3.19 -3.85 15.55
CA ARG A 154 -3.22 -4.50 16.85
C ARG A 154 -1.81 -4.50 17.44
N ALA A 155 -1.70 -4.10 18.70
CA ALA A 155 -0.47 -4.20 19.48
C ALA A 155 -0.37 -5.57 20.17
N SER A 156 -0.64 -6.66 19.44
CA SER A 156 -0.62 -8.01 19.98
C SER A 156 0.73 -8.68 19.67
N TRP A 157 1.42 -9.15 20.71
CA TRP A 157 2.64 -9.97 20.61
C TRP A 157 2.33 -11.47 20.52
N ASP A 158 1.05 -11.86 20.63
CA ASP A 158 0.55 -13.24 20.68
C ASP A 158 0.44 -13.94 19.30
N GLY A 159 0.70 -13.23 18.20
CA GLY A 159 0.64 -13.78 16.84
C GLY A 159 -0.76 -13.85 16.22
N GLU A 160 -1.81 -13.48 16.95
CA GLU A 160 -3.16 -13.38 16.41
C GLU A 160 -3.35 -12.08 15.62
N GLY A 161 -3.03 -12.16 14.33
CA GLY A 161 -3.26 -11.06 13.38
C GLY A 161 -4.73 -10.91 12.99
N ASN A 162 -5.02 -9.92 12.14
CA ASN A 162 -6.37 -9.73 11.59
C ASN A 162 -6.90 -10.97 10.82
N TRP A 163 -6.00 -11.84 10.36
CA TRP A 163 -6.30 -13.10 9.65
C TRP A 163 -7.26 -14.02 10.42
N ALA A 164 -7.20 -14.03 11.75
CA ALA A 164 -8.06 -14.84 12.61
C ALA A 164 -9.55 -14.48 12.47
N TYR A 165 -9.84 -13.22 12.14
CA TYR A 165 -11.19 -12.68 11.99
C TYR A 165 -11.58 -12.41 10.53
N GLU A 166 -10.60 -12.37 9.64
CA GLU A 166 -10.76 -12.09 8.21
C GLU A 166 -10.85 -13.37 7.36
N THR A 167 -10.59 -14.55 7.96
CA THR A 167 -10.69 -15.81 7.23
C THR A 167 -12.14 -16.25 7.01
N ASN A 168 -12.35 -16.87 5.86
CA ASN A 168 -13.62 -17.49 5.48
C ASN A 168 -13.85 -18.82 6.23
N GLN A 169 -12.88 -19.25 7.04
CA GLN A 169 -12.83 -20.54 7.70
C GLN A 169 -12.58 -20.42 9.22
N PRO A 170 -13.55 -19.87 9.99
CA PRO A 170 -13.37 -19.57 11.41
C PRO A 170 -13.01 -20.81 12.27
N LYS A 171 -13.51 -22.00 11.91
CA LYS A 171 -13.20 -23.25 12.60
C LYS A 171 -11.72 -23.68 12.53
N TRP A 172 -10.98 -23.21 11.52
CA TRP A 172 -9.55 -23.51 11.39
C TRP A 172 -8.71 -22.61 12.30
N VAL A 173 -9.15 -21.38 12.55
CA VAL A 173 -8.51 -20.44 13.46
C VAL A 173 -8.60 -20.95 14.89
N GLU A 174 -9.79 -21.37 15.31
CA GLU A 174 -10.00 -21.92 16.66
C GLU A 174 -9.07 -23.11 16.95
N ARG A 175 -8.83 -23.99 15.97
CA ARG A 175 -7.89 -25.12 16.12
C ARG A 175 -6.43 -24.68 16.18
N LEU A 176 -6.04 -23.67 15.42
CA LEU A 176 -4.67 -23.16 15.39
C LEU A 176 -4.32 -22.43 16.69
N VAL A 177 -5.25 -21.62 17.21
CA VAL A 177 -5.13 -20.95 18.51
C VAL A 177 -5.04 -21.97 19.63
N GLN A 178 -5.92 -22.97 19.67
CA GLN A 178 -5.92 -24.02 20.70
C GLN A 178 -4.70 -24.97 20.68
N SER A 179 -3.93 -25.01 19.59
CA SER A 179 -2.77 -25.90 19.46
C SER A 179 -1.43 -25.22 19.75
N HIS A 180 -1.41 -23.89 19.92
CA HIS A 180 -0.20 -23.09 20.11
C HIS A 180 -0.23 -22.20 21.36
N GLU A 181 -1.29 -22.29 22.18
CA GLU A 181 -1.28 -21.95 23.62
C GLU A 181 -0.96 -23.18 24.47
#